data_AF-A0A8T0FPW7-F1
#
_entry.id   AF-A0A8T0FPW7-F1
#
_cell.length_a   1.000
_cell.length_b   1.000
_cell.length_c   1.000
_cell.angle_alpha   90.00
_cell.angle_beta   90.00
_cell.angle_gamma   90.00
#
_symmetry.space_group_name_H-M   'P 1'
#
loop_
_entity.id
_entity.type
_entity.pdbx_description
1 polymer ?
#
loop_
_entity_poly.entity_id
_entity_poly.type
_entity_poly.pdbx_seq_one_letter_code
_entity_poly.pdbx_strand_id
1 'polypeptide(L)'
;MDFLIERIKYMDMDLDDRRAGYVCKNSYITLDDIPTWTEYSMNINRIQCSSEYTIDKRLNNKVSIFVGDITTLEIDVIVNSAHLSSFLDGAYFRVDTPIYKAGGESLAAECISLKGCPKGEAKFTGGYRLPARYVIHTVGPMGEQPDILRSCYLNSLNLAKRKGWKTIAFPCIATAGYQYPREKAPHVASK
;
A
#
# COMPACT_ATOMS: atom_id res chain seq x y z
N MET A 1 -12.81 -0.68 22.09
CA MET A 1 -13.29 -1.71 21.14
C MET A 1 -12.13 -2.64 20.87
N ASP A 2 -12.32 -3.95 20.92
CA ASP A 2 -11.25 -4.90 20.63
C ASP A 2 -11.07 -5.03 19.12
N PHE A 3 -9.97 -4.49 18.59
CA PHE A 3 -9.68 -4.50 17.16
C PHE A 3 -9.60 -5.93 16.60
N LEU A 4 -9.32 -6.94 17.43
CA LEU A 4 -9.28 -8.35 17.02
C LEU A 4 -10.67 -8.86 16.63
N ILE A 5 -11.68 -8.54 17.44
CA ILE A 5 -13.09 -8.92 17.17
C ILE A 5 -13.56 -8.27 15.88
N GLU A 6 -13.24 -7.00 15.70
CA GLU A 6 -13.65 -6.26 14.50
C GLU A 6 -12.92 -6.76 13.25
N ARG A 7 -11.63 -7.08 13.36
CA ARG A 7 -10.86 -7.67 12.26
C ARG A 7 -11.44 -9.02 11.83
N ILE A 8 -11.77 -9.89 12.79
CA ILE A 8 -12.42 -11.19 12.49
C ILE A 8 -13.76 -10.96 11.78
N LYS A 9 -14.60 -10.07 12.34
CA LYS A 9 -15.87 -9.71 11.72
C LYS A 9 -15.70 -9.29 10.26
N TYR A 10 -14.81 -8.34 9.96
CA TYR A 10 -14.59 -7.88 8.58
C TYR A 10 -13.98 -8.93 7.65
N MET A 11 -13.20 -9.86 8.19
CA MET A 11 -12.56 -10.92 7.41
C MET A 11 -13.53 -12.02 7.00
N ASP A 12 -14.56 -12.26 7.81
CA ASP A 12 -15.57 -13.30 7.60
C ASP A 12 -16.82 -12.79 6.86
N MET A 13 -16.98 -11.47 6.71
CA MET A 13 -18.05 -10.87 5.91
C MET A 13 -17.90 -11.20 4.42
N ASP A 14 -19.03 -11.46 3.75
CA ASP A 14 -19.05 -11.55 2.30
C ASP A 14 -18.76 -10.20 1.63
N LEU A 15 -18.55 -10.21 0.32
CA LEU A 15 -18.12 -9.03 -0.41
C LEU A 15 -19.17 -7.90 -0.41
N ASP A 16 -20.45 -8.24 -0.49
CA ASP A 16 -21.53 -7.23 -0.56
C ASP A 16 -21.71 -6.54 0.81
N ASP A 17 -21.66 -7.34 1.87
CA ASP A 17 -21.63 -6.85 3.26
C ASP A 17 -20.41 -5.95 3.51
N ARG A 18 -19.24 -6.32 2.99
CA ARG A 18 -18.04 -5.47 3.07
C ARG A 18 -18.22 -4.16 2.31
N ARG A 19 -18.72 -4.21 1.07
CA ARG A 19 -18.97 -3.03 0.22
C ARG A 19 -19.93 -2.05 0.87
N ALA A 20 -20.96 -2.53 1.57
CA ALA A 20 -21.87 -1.69 2.33
C ALA A 20 -21.18 -0.93 3.48
N GLY A 21 -20.07 -1.47 4.02
CA GLY A 21 -19.27 -0.88 5.10
C GLY A 21 -18.13 0.04 4.65
N TYR A 22 -17.84 0.14 3.35
CA TYR A 22 -16.71 0.93 2.86
C TYR A 22 -16.86 2.42 3.16
N VAL A 23 -15.78 3.04 3.63
CA VAL A 23 -15.74 4.49 3.88
C VAL A 23 -15.98 5.31 2.61
N CYS A 24 -15.51 4.81 1.45
CA CYS A 24 -15.69 5.45 0.15
C CYS A 24 -17.07 5.18 -0.49
N LYS A 25 -17.95 4.43 0.17
CA LYS A 25 -19.27 4.04 -0.36
C LYS A 25 -19.11 3.46 -1.78
N ASN A 26 -19.86 3.96 -2.76
CA ASN A 26 -19.85 3.47 -4.14
C ASN A 26 -18.66 3.95 -4.99
N SER A 27 -17.69 4.66 -4.41
CA SER A 27 -16.51 5.17 -5.13
C SER A 27 -15.30 4.24 -5.04
N TYR A 28 -15.48 2.97 -4.63
CA TYR A 28 -14.41 1.98 -4.67
C TYR A 28 -14.07 1.62 -6.12
N ILE A 29 -12.82 1.18 -6.33
CA ILE A 29 -12.28 0.82 -7.63
C ILE A 29 -11.88 -0.65 -7.55
N THR A 30 -12.41 -1.46 -8.46
CA THR A 30 -12.10 -2.89 -8.54
C THR A 30 -10.87 -3.13 -9.39
N LEU A 31 -10.33 -4.35 -9.37
CA LEU A 31 -9.21 -4.71 -10.25
C LEU A 31 -9.56 -4.63 -11.73
N ASP A 32 -10.83 -4.88 -12.09
CA ASP A 32 -11.28 -4.83 -13.48
C ASP A 32 -11.28 -3.41 -14.04
N ASP A 33 -11.35 -2.39 -13.17
CA ASP A 33 -11.28 -0.97 -13.53
C ASP A 33 -9.84 -0.47 -13.74
N ILE A 34 -8.83 -1.28 -13.42
CA ILE A 34 -7.42 -0.88 -13.42
C ILE A 34 -6.69 -1.57 -14.59
N PRO A 35 -6.34 -0.83 -15.66
CA PRO A 35 -5.63 -1.43 -16.78
C PRO A 35 -4.25 -1.93 -16.34
N THR A 36 -3.86 -3.09 -16.85
CA THR A 36 -2.49 -3.58 -16.80
C THR A 36 -1.56 -2.65 -17.57
N TRP A 37 -0.24 -2.76 -17.35
CA TRP A 37 0.74 -2.01 -18.12
C TRP A 37 0.64 -2.33 -19.61
N THR A 38 0.30 -3.55 -20.00
CA THR A 38 0.05 -3.90 -21.40
C THR A 38 -1.07 -3.05 -22.01
N GLU A 39 -2.20 -2.90 -21.33
CA GLU A 39 -3.34 -2.12 -21.83
C GLU A 39 -3.07 -0.61 -21.76
N TYR A 40 -2.45 -0.16 -20.68
CA TYR A 40 -2.11 1.24 -20.48
C TYR A 40 -1.08 1.72 -21.52
N SER A 41 -0.04 0.93 -21.78
CA SER A 41 1.06 1.28 -22.70
C SER A 41 0.63 1.41 -24.16
N MET A 42 -0.42 0.72 -24.60
CA MET A 42 -0.96 0.84 -25.97
C MET A 42 -1.46 2.23 -26.31
N ASN A 43 -1.83 3.02 -25.29
CA ASN A 43 -2.39 4.36 -25.46
C ASN A 43 -1.34 5.48 -25.27
N ILE A 44 -0.05 5.14 -25.15
CA ILE A 44 1.03 6.09 -24.89
C ILE A 44 1.97 6.17 -26.09
N ASN A 45 2.03 7.34 -26.73
CA ASN A 45 2.88 7.57 -27.91
C ASN A 45 4.36 7.84 -27.58
N ARG A 46 4.76 7.79 -26.30
CA ARG A 46 6.09 8.22 -25.80
C ARG A 46 6.72 7.22 -24.83
N ILE A 47 6.71 5.94 -25.15
CA ILE A 47 7.45 4.94 -24.37
C ILE A 47 8.85 4.82 -24.95
N GLN A 48 9.85 5.23 -24.16
CA GLN A 48 11.25 4.94 -24.46
C GLN A 48 11.64 3.65 -23.73
N CYS A 49 11.77 2.55 -24.46
CA CYS A 49 12.27 1.31 -23.88
C CYS A 49 13.77 1.44 -23.60
N SER A 50 14.17 1.11 -22.36
CA SER A 50 15.57 0.89 -22.03
C SER A 50 16.07 -0.37 -22.72
N SER A 51 17.33 -0.38 -23.17
CA SER A 51 18.01 -1.59 -23.66
C SER A 51 18.47 -2.53 -22.53
N GLU A 52 18.30 -2.13 -21.26
CA GLU A 52 18.76 -2.88 -20.07
C GLU A 52 17.88 -4.11 -19.77
N TYR A 53 16.61 -4.09 -20.16
CA TYR A 53 15.66 -5.17 -19.88
C TYR A 53 14.96 -5.67 -21.15
N THR A 54 14.65 -6.95 -21.20
CA THR A 54 13.82 -7.54 -22.26
C THR A 54 12.33 -7.40 -21.93
N ILE A 55 11.50 -7.30 -22.96
CA ILE A 55 10.05 -7.19 -22.79
C ILE A 55 9.48 -8.55 -22.36
N ASP A 56 8.88 -8.62 -21.18
CA ASP A 56 8.15 -9.80 -20.69
C ASP A 56 6.65 -9.50 -20.59
N LYS A 57 5.85 -10.02 -21.53
CA LYS A 57 4.39 -9.87 -21.57
C LYS A 57 3.71 -10.42 -20.30
N ARG A 58 4.26 -11.47 -19.69
CA ARG A 58 3.71 -12.05 -18.46
C ARG A 58 3.88 -11.10 -17.28
N LEU A 59 5.00 -10.38 -17.20
CA LEU A 59 5.21 -9.36 -16.17
C LEU A 59 4.38 -8.11 -16.44
N ASN A 60 4.29 -7.67 -17.69
CA ASN A 60 3.48 -6.50 -18.07
C ASN A 60 1.99 -6.68 -17.72
N ASN A 61 1.47 -7.91 -17.78
CA ASN A 61 0.09 -8.23 -17.36
C ASN A 61 -0.08 -8.37 -15.84
N LYS A 62 0.96 -8.13 -15.04
CA LYS A 62 0.95 -8.24 -13.57
C LYS A 62 1.24 -6.93 -12.85
N VAL A 63 1.50 -5.86 -13.59
CA VAL A 63 1.78 -4.54 -13.04
C VAL A 63 0.84 -3.52 -13.68
N SER A 64 0.43 -2.54 -12.91
CA SER A 64 -0.43 -1.44 -13.34
C SER A 64 0.11 -0.13 -12.79
N ILE A 65 -0.17 0.97 -13.50
CA ILE A 65 0.03 2.32 -12.97
C ILE A 65 -1.34 2.90 -12.68
N PHE A 66 -1.56 3.29 -11.43
CA PHE A 66 -2.80 3.88 -10.97
C PHE A 66 -2.53 5.28 -10.41
N VAL A 67 -3.28 6.27 -10.90
CA VAL A 67 -3.22 7.65 -10.41
C VAL A 67 -4.55 7.96 -9.74
N GLY A 68 -4.56 7.95 -8.41
CA GLY A 68 -5.77 8.19 -7.63
C GLY A 68 -5.54 7.98 -6.13
N ASP A 69 -6.65 7.95 -5.38
CA ASP A 69 -6.63 7.68 -3.95
C ASP A 69 -6.49 6.17 -3.70
N ILE A 70 -5.37 5.75 -3.12
CA ILE A 70 -5.10 4.35 -2.81
C ILE A 70 -6.13 3.75 -1.83
N THR A 71 -6.82 4.58 -1.05
CA THR A 71 -7.83 4.13 -0.07
C THR A 71 -9.13 3.65 -0.69
N THR A 72 -9.33 3.81 -2.01
CA THR A 72 -10.53 3.33 -2.72
C THR A 72 -10.34 1.98 -3.39
N LEU A 73 -9.13 1.41 -3.39
CA LEU A 73 -8.80 0.18 -4.11
C LEU A 73 -9.34 -1.07 -3.40
N GLU A 74 -10.28 -1.78 -4.04
CA GLU A 74 -10.81 -3.07 -3.58
C GLU A 74 -9.85 -4.21 -3.96
N ILE A 75 -8.78 -4.36 -3.18
CA ILE A 75 -7.71 -5.35 -3.40
C ILE A 75 -7.35 -6.08 -2.10
N ASP A 76 -6.41 -7.03 -2.15
CA ASP A 76 -5.99 -7.74 -0.94
C ASP A 76 -5.28 -6.80 0.04
N VAL A 77 -4.32 -6.00 -0.44
CA VAL A 77 -3.51 -5.17 0.45
C VAL A 77 -3.06 -3.85 -0.18
N ILE A 78 -3.17 -2.76 0.57
CA ILE A 78 -2.53 -1.49 0.23
C ILE A 78 -1.34 -1.25 1.15
N VAL A 79 -0.33 -0.54 0.66
CA VAL A 79 0.82 -0.14 1.48
C VAL A 79 0.66 1.28 2.00
N ASN A 80 0.88 1.46 3.29
CA ASN A 80 1.01 2.74 3.95
C ASN A 80 2.49 3.11 4.08
N SER A 81 2.88 4.25 3.49
CA SER A 81 4.19 4.87 3.71
C SER A 81 4.17 5.57 5.07
N ALA A 82 4.43 4.81 6.12
CA ALA A 82 4.35 5.25 7.50
C ALA A 82 5.48 6.20 7.90
N HIS A 83 5.17 7.12 8.81
CA HIS A 83 6.17 7.98 9.42
C HIS A 83 6.87 7.33 10.62
N LEU A 84 8.18 7.58 10.81
CA LEU A 84 8.96 7.10 11.98
C LEU A 84 8.32 7.53 13.32
N SER A 85 7.78 8.75 13.40
CA SER A 85 7.11 9.28 14.60
C SER A 85 5.73 8.66 14.85
N SER A 86 5.08 8.09 13.83
CA SER A 86 3.82 7.34 14.00
C SER A 86 4.03 5.99 14.70
N PHE A 87 5.25 5.67 15.14
CA PHE A 87 5.61 4.33 15.60
C PHE A 87 6.56 4.34 16.81
N LEU A 88 6.91 5.53 17.34
CA LEU A 88 7.78 5.69 18.50
C LEU A 88 6.97 6.08 19.75
N ASP A 89 6.98 5.21 20.77
CA ASP A 89 6.68 5.45 22.19
C ASP A 89 5.51 6.39 22.56
N GLY A 90 4.34 6.17 21.94
CA GLY A 90 3.06 6.70 22.44
C GLY A 90 2.89 8.23 22.43
N ALA A 91 3.92 9.02 22.17
CA ALA A 91 3.86 10.45 22.39
C ALA A 91 3.20 11.22 21.24
N TYR A 92 3.34 10.80 19.97
CA TYR A 92 2.65 11.45 18.85
C TYR A 92 2.43 10.50 17.66
N PHE A 93 1.55 9.51 17.83
CA PHE A 93 1.02 8.76 16.69
C PHE A 93 0.23 9.73 15.79
N ARG A 94 0.83 10.21 14.69
CA ARG A 94 0.11 11.01 13.70
C ARG A 94 -0.83 10.10 12.92
N VAL A 95 -2.11 10.12 13.32
CA VAL A 95 -3.28 9.44 12.72
C VAL A 95 -3.73 10.14 11.42
N ASP A 96 -3.05 11.17 10.94
CA ASP A 96 -3.61 12.08 9.92
C ASP A 96 -3.40 11.65 8.46
N THR A 97 -2.93 10.42 8.20
CA THR A 97 -2.85 9.95 6.81
C THR A 97 -4.23 9.58 6.28
N PRO A 98 -4.48 9.71 4.96
CA PRO A 98 -5.74 9.28 4.35
C PRO A 98 -6.12 7.85 4.73
N ILE A 99 -5.13 6.94 4.83
CA ILE A 99 -5.33 5.54 5.21
C ILE A 99 -5.86 5.41 6.64
N TYR A 100 -5.33 6.17 7.61
CA TYR A 100 -5.83 6.12 8.99
C TYR A 100 -7.25 6.67 9.11
N LYS A 101 -7.53 7.79 8.43
CA LYS A 101 -8.89 8.37 8.37
C LYS A 101 -9.89 7.41 7.73
N ALA A 102 -9.46 6.71 6.68
CA ALA A 102 -10.28 5.77 5.94
C ALA A 102 -10.51 4.46 6.71
N GLY A 103 -9.48 3.90 7.36
CA GLY A 103 -9.58 2.65 8.14
C GLY A 103 -10.30 2.82 9.48
N GLY A 104 -10.29 4.02 10.07
CA GLY A 104 -10.97 4.33 11.32
C GLY A 104 -10.19 3.96 12.58
N GLU A 105 -10.85 4.07 13.74
CA GLU A 105 -10.21 3.91 15.06
C GLU A 105 -9.57 2.54 15.27
N SER A 106 -10.15 1.50 14.69
CA SER A 106 -9.70 0.12 14.89
C SER A 106 -8.39 -0.17 14.17
N LEU A 107 -8.17 0.44 13.00
CA LEU A 107 -6.87 0.47 12.34
C LEU A 107 -5.81 1.14 13.22
N ALA A 108 -6.16 2.28 13.83
CA ALA A 108 -5.24 2.98 14.73
C ALA A 108 -4.93 2.16 15.99
N ALA A 109 -5.94 1.52 16.59
CA ALA A 109 -5.78 0.66 17.76
C ALA A 109 -4.87 -0.55 17.47
N GLU A 110 -5.06 -1.22 16.32
CA GLU A 110 -4.18 -2.32 15.92
C GLU A 110 -2.75 -1.83 15.67
N CYS A 111 -2.57 -0.68 14.99
CA CYS A 111 -1.24 -0.10 14.79
C CYS A 111 -0.50 0.20 16.11
N ILE A 112 -1.20 0.71 17.13
CA ILE A 112 -0.61 0.94 18.46
C ILE A 112 -0.10 -0.38 19.06
N SER A 113 -0.85 -1.48 18.88
CA SER A 113 -0.45 -2.81 19.36
C SER A 113 0.83 -3.35 18.69
N LEU A 114 1.17 -2.88 17.49
CA LEU A 114 2.35 -3.31 16.75
C LEU A 114 3.67 -2.82 17.35
N LYS A 115 3.65 -1.85 18.28
CA LYS A 115 4.83 -1.28 18.97
C LYS A 115 5.94 -0.84 18.01
N GLY A 116 5.56 -0.07 16.99
CA GLY A 116 6.54 0.51 16.08
C GLY A 116 6.84 -0.32 14.83
N CYS A 117 7.60 0.25 13.90
CA CYS A 117 8.15 -0.45 12.74
C CYS A 117 9.53 0.14 12.40
N PRO A 118 10.61 -0.65 12.37
CA PRO A 118 11.92 -0.15 11.96
C PRO A 118 11.93 0.36 10.51
N LYS A 119 12.91 1.22 10.17
CA LYS A 119 13.11 1.68 8.79
C LYS A 119 13.40 0.49 7.87
N GLY A 120 12.78 0.46 6.69
CA GLY A 120 12.93 -0.63 5.72
C GLY A 120 12.10 -1.88 6.05
N GLU A 121 11.55 -2.00 7.26
CA GLU A 121 10.73 -3.14 7.68
C GLU A 121 9.25 -2.92 7.39
N ALA A 122 8.49 -4.01 7.37
CA ALA A 122 7.06 -4.02 7.09
C ALA A 122 6.27 -4.85 8.11
N LYS A 123 5.16 -4.29 8.61
CA LYS A 123 4.15 -4.98 9.43
C LYS A 123 2.78 -4.84 8.77
N PHE A 124 1.78 -5.59 9.22
CA PHE A 124 0.43 -5.48 8.65
C PHE A 124 -0.65 -5.40 9.73
N THR A 125 -1.80 -4.87 9.32
CA THR A 125 -3.06 -4.77 10.07
C THR A 125 -4.23 -5.17 9.16
N GLY A 126 -5.43 -5.27 9.71
CA GLY A 126 -6.66 -5.33 8.93
C GLY A 126 -6.95 -4.02 8.19
N GLY A 127 -7.74 -4.06 7.12
CA GLY A 127 -8.18 -2.87 6.38
C GLY A 127 -9.40 -2.16 6.99
N TYR A 128 -10.18 -2.88 7.82
CA TYR A 128 -11.38 -2.35 8.47
C TYR A 128 -12.37 -1.76 7.46
N ARG A 129 -12.60 -0.44 7.51
CA ARG A 129 -13.50 0.30 6.63
C ARG A 129 -12.95 0.55 5.23
N LEU A 130 -11.71 0.14 4.96
CA LEU A 130 -11.11 0.21 3.62
C LEU A 130 -11.67 -0.89 2.71
N PRO A 131 -11.77 -0.64 1.39
CA PRO A 131 -11.99 -1.69 0.41
C PRO A 131 -10.88 -2.75 0.42
N ALA A 132 -9.64 -2.32 0.63
CA ALA A 132 -8.50 -3.21 0.81
C ALA A 132 -8.68 -4.09 2.06
N ARG A 133 -8.41 -5.40 1.95
CA ARG A 133 -8.59 -6.33 3.08
C ARG A 133 -7.57 -6.09 4.21
N TYR A 134 -6.36 -5.69 3.85
CA TYR A 134 -5.25 -5.45 4.78
C TYR A 134 -4.50 -4.17 4.42
N VAL A 135 -3.74 -3.67 5.41
CA VAL A 135 -2.77 -2.61 5.20
C VAL A 135 -1.39 -3.11 5.61
N ILE A 136 -0.40 -2.99 4.74
CA ILE A 136 1.00 -3.13 5.12
C ILE A 136 1.55 -1.75 5.50
N HIS A 137 2.15 -1.63 6.66
CA HIS A 137 2.81 -0.42 7.15
C HIS A 137 4.32 -0.61 7.01
N THR A 138 4.97 0.27 6.25
CA THR A 138 6.42 0.28 6.06
C THR A 138 6.98 1.67 6.31
N VAL A 139 8.16 1.75 6.92
CA VAL A 139 8.79 3.04 7.26
C VAL A 139 9.94 3.32 6.30
N GLY A 140 9.75 4.32 5.44
CA GLY A 140 10.75 4.76 4.48
C GLY A 140 11.94 5.51 5.11
N PRO A 141 13.01 5.74 4.34
CA PRO A 141 14.14 6.54 4.79
C PRO A 141 13.83 8.03 4.90
N MET A 142 14.67 8.75 5.65
CA MET A 142 14.77 10.22 5.58
C MET A 142 15.92 10.58 4.63
N GLY A 143 15.62 11.31 3.56
CA GLY A 143 16.57 11.59 2.48
C GLY A 143 16.81 10.40 1.55
N GLU A 144 17.80 10.54 0.66
CA GLU A 144 18.12 9.56 -0.37
C GLU A 144 18.93 8.37 0.19
N GLN A 145 18.23 7.35 0.67
CA GLN A 145 18.83 6.07 1.11
C GLN A 145 18.22 4.91 0.32
N PRO A 146 18.76 4.58 -0.88
CA PRO A 146 18.14 3.64 -1.81
C PRO A 146 17.95 2.24 -1.23
N ASP A 147 18.89 1.76 -0.41
CA ASP A 147 18.82 0.41 0.17
C ASP A 147 17.65 0.25 1.16
N ILE A 148 17.38 1.28 1.97
CA ILE A 148 16.24 1.30 2.89
C ILE A 148 14.93 1.40 2.11
N LEU A 149 14.87 2.25 1.08
CA LEU A 149 13.70 2.36 0.23
C LEU A 149 13.41 1.03 -0.47
N ARG A 150 14.43 0.37 -1.02
CA ARG A 150 14.32 -0.97 -1.62
C ARG A 150 13.83 -2.00 -0.61
N SER A 151 14.34 -1.96 0.61
CA SER A 151 13.91 -2.86 1.69
C SER A 151 12.42 -2.71 1.99
N CYS A 152 11.87 -1.48 1.96
CA CYS A 152 10.42 -1.26 2.14
C CYS A 152 9.58 -2.04 1.12
N TYR A 153 9.95 -1.95 -0.16
CA TYR A 153 9.25 -2.67 -1.24
C TYR A 153 9.41 -4.19 -1.09
N LEU A 154 10.65 -4.66 -0.93
CA LEU A 154 10.95 -6.09 -0.82
C LEU A 154 10.28 -6.74 0.40
N ASN A 155 10.36 -6.11 1.57
CA ASN A 155 9.76 -6.65 2.79
C ASN A 155 8.23 -6.65 2.72
N SER A 156 7.62 -5.64 2.09
CA SER A 156 6.18 -5.60 1.84
C SER A 156 5.74 -6.71 0.87
N LEU A 157 6.45 -6.88 -0.26
CA LEU A 157 6.18 -7.94 -1.24
C LEU A 157 6.36 -9.34 -0.63
N ASN A 158 7.43 -9.54 0.15
CA ASN A 158 7.70 -10.80 0.84
C ASN A 158 6.61 -11.12 1.87
N LEU A 159 6.13 -10.11 2.60
CA LEU A 159 5.03 -10.27 3.55
C LEU A 159 3.73 -10.67 2.84
N ALA A 160 3.37 -9.98 1.75
CA ALA A 160 2.21 -10.32 0.93
C ALA A 160 2.29 -11.75 0.38
N LYS A 161 3.46 -12.13 -0.15
CA LYS A 161 3.74 -13.49 -0.63
C LYS A 161 3.55 -14.54 0.46
N ARG A 162 4.10 -14.32 1.66
CA ARG A 162 3.95 -15.26 2.81
C ARG A 162 2.49 -15.40 3.26
N LYS A 163 1.69 -14.33 3.14
CA LYS A 163 0.27 -14.34 3.49
C LYS A 163 -0.64 -14.84 2.38
N GLY A 164 -0.10 -15.09 1.18
CA GLY A 164 -0.86 -15.58 0.04
C GLY A 164 -1.70 -14.51 -0.66
N TRP A 165 -1.53 -13.23 -0.33
CA TRP A 165 -2.21 -12.11 -0.99
C TRP A 165 -1.74 -12.00 -2.43
N LYS A 166 -2.70 -11.77 -3.34
CA LYS A 166 -2.49 -11.79 -4.80
C LYS A 166 -2.33 -10.40 -5.38
N THR A 167 -2.89 -9.39 -4.72
CA THR A 167 -2.90 -8.01 -5.21
C THR A 167 -2.35 -7.04 -4.16
N ILE A 168 -1.47 -6.15 -4.58
CA ILE A 168 -0.81 -5.17 -3.71
C ILE A 168 -0.64 -3.84 -4.43
N ALA A 169 -1.04 -2.75 -3.77
CA ALA A 169 -0.80 -1.40 -4.28
C ALA A 169 0.21 -0.65 -3.40
N PHE A 170 1.15 0.03 -4.04
CA PHE A 170 2.15 0.86 -3.39
C PHE A 170 1.89 2.35 -3.66
N PRO A 171 1.99 3.22 -2.65
CA PRO A 171 2.10 4.65 -2.87
C PRO A 171 3.56 5.00 -3.26
N CYS A 172 3.82 6.26 -3.60
CA CYS A 172 5.19 6.75 -3.74
C CYS A 172 5.85 6.87 -2.34
N ILE A 173 6.44 5.77 -1.87
CA ILE A 173 7.06 5.69 -0.52
C ILE A 173 8.18 6.73 -0.41
N ALA A 174 8.20 7.45 0.72
CA ALA A 174 9.24 8.42 1.09
C ALA A 174 9.44 9.64 0.14
N THR A 175 8.62 9.83 -0.89
CA THR A 175 8.77 10.96 -1.83
C THR A 175 8.05 12.23 -1.41
N ALA A 176 7.23 12.16 -0.35
CA ALA A 176 6.59 13.32 0.26
C ALA A 176 7.52 13.93 1.33
N GLY A 177 7.03 14.19 2.55
CA GLY A 177 7.78 14.84 3.65
C GLY A 177 9.07 14.15 4.12
N TYR A 178 9.48 13.04 3.48
CA TYR A 178 10.71 12.28 3.67
C TYR A 178 11.87 12.68 2.77
N GLN A 179 11.64 13.60 1.82
CA GLN A 179 12.67 14.22 0.97
C GLN A 179 13.43 13.25 0.06
N TYR A 180 12.91 12.04 -0.21
CA TYR A 180 13.47 11.20 -1.26
C TYR A 180 13.15 11.83 -2.63
N PRO A 181 14.13 12.05 -3.53
CA PRO A 181 13.88 12.69 -4.82
C PRO A 181 12.86 11.91 -5.67
N ARG A 182 11.80 12.60 -6.12
CA ARG A 182 10.71 12.01 -6.91
C ARG A 182 11.18 11.39 -8.22
N GLU A 183 12.25 11.91 -8.81
CA GLU A 183 12.84 11.39 -10.04
C GLU A 183 13.63 10.09 -9.80
N LYS A 184 14.18 9.91 -8.59
CA LYS A 184 15.03 8.76 -8.27
C LYS A 184 14.26 7.60 -7.63
N ALA A 185 13.20 7.87 -6.87
CA ALA A 185 12.43 6.84 -6.18
C ALA A 185 11.83 5.77 -7.10
N PRO A 186 11.27 6.11 -8.29
CA PRO A 186 10.74 5.12 -9.22
C PRO A 186 11.80 4.11 -9.67
N HIS A 187 13.05 4.54 -9.88
CA HIS A 187 14.16 3.66 -10.26
C HIS A 187 14.53 2.65 -9.15
N VAL A 188 14.21 2.94 -7.89
CA VAL A 188 14.36 1.99 -6.79
C VAL A 188 13.15 1.06 -6.69
N ALA A 189 11.94 1.60 -6.88
CA ALA A 189 10.70 0.83 -6.81
C ALA A 189 10.57 -0.21 -7.93
N SER A 190 11.13 0.07 -9.12
CA SER A 190 11.02 -0.79 -10.30
C SER A 190 12.13 -1.85 -10.43
N LYS A 191 13.05 -1.94 -9.45
CA LYS A 191 14.21 -2.87 -9.44
C LYS A 191 14.03 -4.01 -8.45
#